data_AF-A0A0B1T188-F1
#
_entry.id   AF-A0A0B1T188-F1
#
_cell.length_a   1.000
_cell.length_b   1.000
_cell.length_c   1.000
_cell.angle_alpha   90.00
_cell.angle_beta   90.00
_cell.angle_gamma   90.00
#
_symmetry.space_group_name_H-M   'P 1'
#
loop_
_entity.id
_entity.type
_entity.pdbx_description
1 polymer ?
#
loop_
_entity_poly.entity_id
_entity_poly.type
_entity_poly.pdbx_seq_one_letter_code
_entity_poly.pdbx_strand_id
1 'polypeptide(L)'
;MFEVSLGFLFRGFNACKFVTYLSLLFFVLLLSLKLDNKIGVGYAIVFLPIWIYNFLIFAGAVVGVISFLTRPPSQNDVSLRVDFTAMQLTTVEHSFLFLFALMTYCKFELFFAINIVQLFFLAFKLDDLVDWSWAVVFIPLWVVLSLSAVGVLYALVLSIVLARSRHLVPSHRRQHVTSALFHACLVVPALICMVLLTGKLDALEWGDNDPAADMPFTAVFAPLLVSLICLVLMSCVHGGGNVWWFGLRQPFCTALLDACPCLKQYANKLWDMLNFYDILEVSQTASAEEIKRAYFDYLRRIHPDKGAETEGSSESVTLATYIWSVLKDPGKRREYDYWLREQEYRKNKGTIVERIELAEDDSEPIEEPCRCGDRYVISAEEV
;
A
#
# COMPACT_ATOMS: atom_id res chain seq x y z
N MET A 1 -26.05 2.80 9.49
CA MET A 1 -25.76 2.98 8.05
C MET A 1 -24.28 3.25 7.97
N PHE A 2 -23.49 2.30 7.47
CA PHE A 2 -22.03 2.38 7.43
C PHE A 2 -21.60 3.42 6.38
N GLU A 3 -21.45 4.68 6.79
CA GLU A 3 -20.68 5.65 6.00
C GLU A 3 -19.20 5.30 6.20
N VAL A 4 -18.70 4.38 5.37
CA VAL A 4 -17.25 4.17 5.24
C VAL A 4 -16.69 5.51 4.76
N SER A 5 -15.97 6.22 5.64
CA SER A 5 -15.29 7.47 5.29
C SER A 5 -14.41 7.21 4.07
N LEU A 6 -14.80 7.77 2.92
CA LEU A 6 -14.05 7.65 1.68
C LEU A 6 -12.62 8.19 1.86
N GLY A 7 -12.45 9.14 2.78
CA GLY A 7 -11.16 9.66 3.20
C GLY A 7 -10.27 8.65 3.92
N PHE A 8 -10.84 7.76 4.74
CA PHE A 8 -10.11 6.64 5.33
C PHE A 8 -9.63 5.65 4.26
N LEU A 9 -10.50 5.33 3.31
CA LEU A 9 -10.15 4.44 2.19
C LEU A 9 -9.03 5.04 1.34
N PHE A 10 -9.10 6.33 0.98
CA PHE A 10 -8.06 6.99 0.19
C PHE A 10 -6.72 7.14 0.93
N ARG A 11 -6.73 7.27 2.26
CA ARG A 11 -5.49 7.34 3.06
C ARG A 11 -4.86 5.96 3.29
N GLY A 12 -5.69 4.93 3.34
CA GLY A 12 -5.32 3.53 3.53
C GLY A 12 -5.02 2.78 2.23
N PHE A 13 -5.28 3.35 1.06
CA PHE A 13 -5.18 2.62 -0.20
C PHE A 13 -3.73 2.49 -0.70
N ASN A 14 -3.26 1.24 -0.81
CA ASN A 14 -2.00 0.91 -1.48
C ASN A 14 -2.26 0.40 -2.90
N ALA A 15 -2.17 1.30 -3.87
CA ALA A 15 -2.42 1.01 -5.29
C ALA A 15 -1.54 -0.13 -5.83
N CYS A 16 -0.24 -0.13 -5.52
CA CYS A 16 0.70 -1.14 -6.01
C CYS A 16 0.32 -2.55 -5.53
N LYS A 17 0.07 -2.71 -4.23
CA LYS A 17 -0.33 -4.00 -3.64
C LYS A 17 -1.72 -4.43 -4.12
N PHE A 18 -2.66 -3.50 -4.19
CA PHE A 18 -4.01 -3.75 -4.70
C PHE A 18 -3.97 -4.32 -6.11
N VAL A 19 -3.26 -3.66 -7.04
CA VAL A 19 -3.13 -4.12 -8.42
C VAL A 19 -2.43 -5.48 -8.49
N THR A 20 -1.41 -5.71 -7.67
CA THR A 20 -0.69 -7.00 -7.61
C THR A 20 -1.64 -8.14 -7.20
N TYR A 21 -2.34 -8.00 -6.07
CA TYR A 21 -3.24 -9.04 -5.55
C TYR A 21 -4.45 -9.24 -6.44
N LEU A 22 -4.99 -8.17 -7.04
CA LEU A 22 -6.11 -8.25 -7.97
C LEU A 22 -5.71 -9.01 -9.25
N SER A 23 -4.51 -8.74 -9.78
CA SER A 23 -4.00 -9.43 -10.97
C SER A 23 -3.77 -10.92 -10.69
N LEU A 24 -3.21 -11.25 -9.52
CA LEU A 24 -3.05 -12.64 -9.07
C LEU A 24 -4.40 -13.33 -8.85
N LEU A 25 -5.39 -12.64 -8.27
CA LEU A 25 -6.73 -13.17 -8.04
C LEU A 25 -7.39 -13.58 -9.36
N PHE A 26 -7.40 -12.68 -10.35
CA PHE A 26 -7.97 -12.98 -11.66
C PHE A 26 -7.21 -14.09 -12.39
N PHE A 27 -5.87 -14.10 -12.29
CA PHE A 27 -5.07 -15.17 -12.87
C PHE A 27 -5.41 -16.55 -12.28
N VAL A 28 -5.40 -16.69 -10.95
CA VAL A 28 -5.70 -17.96 -10.27
C VAL A 28 -7.15 -18.39 -10.55
N LEU A 29 -8.09 -17.45 -10.59
CA LEU A 29 -9.48 -17.73 -10.93
C LEU A 29 -9.62 -18.25 -12.37
N LEU A 30 -9.04 -17.55 -13.36
CA LEU A 30 -9.08 -17.98 -14.76
C LEU A 30 -8.35 -19.32 -14.96
N LEU A 31 -7.21 -19.52 -14.30
CA LEU A 31 -6.44 -20.76 -14.38
C LEU A 31 -7.23 -21.93 -13.82
N SER A 32 -7.82 -21.79 -12.62
CA SER A 32 -8.62 -22.85 -12.00
C SER A 32 -9.84 -23.23 -12.84
N LEU A 33 -10.55 -22.25 -13.41
CA LEU A 33 -11.67 -22.49 -14.32
C LEU A 33 -11.23 -23.14 -15.63
N LYS A 34 -10.05 -22.78 -16.13
CA LYS A 34 -9.49 -23.39 -17.35
C LYS A 34 -9.12 -24.85 -17.13
N LEU A 35 -8.46 -25.15 -16.02
CA LEU A 35 -8.08 -26.53 -15.64
C LEU A 35 -9.32 -27.41 -15.40
N ASP A 36 -10.42 -26.83 -14.92
CA ASP A 36 -11.73 -27.50 -14.81
C ASP A 36 -12.48 -27.66 -16.14
N ASN A 37 -11.90 -27.24 -17.27
CA ASN A 37 -12.56 -27.21 -18.58
C ASN A 37 -13.90 -26.42 -18.62
N LYS A 38 -14.14 -25.52 -17.65
CA LYS A 38 -15.35 -24.67 -17.60
C LYS A 38 -15.30 -23.52 -18.62
N ILE A 39 -14.09 -23.11 -19.04
CA ILE A 39 -13.87 -22.05 -20.00
C ILE A 39 -13.05 -22.53 -21.21
N GLY A 40 -13.56 -22.25 -22.42
CA GLY A 40 -12.91 -22.60 -23.69
C GLY A 40 -11.82 -21.62 -24.16
N VAL A 41 -11.45 -20.63 -23.35
CA VAL A 41 -10.49 -19.57 -23.74
C VAL A 41 -9.06 -20.10 -23.85
N GLY A 42 -8.24 -19.49 -24.71
CA GLY A 42 -6.82 -19.84 -24.82
C GLY A 42 -6.01 -19.42 -23.59
N TYR A 43 -4.87 -20.08 -23.33
CA TYR A 43 -3.99 -19.75 -22.21
C TYR A 43 -3.48 -18.30 -22.26
N ALA A 44 -3.35 -17.70 -23.44
CA ALA A 44 -3.00 -16.27 -23.56
C ALA A 44 -3.97 -15.35 -22.81
N ILE A 45 -5.28 -15.66 -22.82
CA ILE A 45 -6.30 -14.88 -22.10
C ILE A 45 -6.21 -15.15 -20.59
N VAL A 46 -5.89 -16.39 -20.20
CA VAL A 46 -5.71 -16.75 -18.78
C VAL A 46 -4.54 -15.97 -18.16
N PHE A 47 -3.44 -15.80 -18.90
CA PHE A 47 -2.25 -15.07 -18.45
C PHE A 47 -2.34 -13.53 -18.60
N LEU A 48 -3.37 -13.03 -19.28
CA LEU A 48 -3.55 -11.60 -19.56
C LEU A 48 -3.48 -10.69 -18.32
N PRO A 49 -4.08 -11.02 -17.15
CA PRO A 49 -3.94 -10.20 -15.94
C PRO A 49 -2.47 -10.03 -15.49
N ILE A 50 -1.66 -11.10 -15.60
CA ILE A 50 -0.23 -11.06 -15.23
C ILE A 50 0.57 -10.26 -16.24
N TRP A 51 0.25 -10.36 -17.54
CA TRP A 51 0.91 -9.56 -18.58
C TRP A 51 0.64 -8.07 -18.42
N ILE A 52 -0.61 -7.70 -18.14
CA ILE A 52 -0.99 -6.31 -17.84
C ILE A 52 -0.20 -5.82 -16.63
N TYR A 53 -0.14 -6.61 -15.55
CA TYR A 53 0.63 -6.25 -14.36
C TYR A 53 2.13 -6.05 -14.66
N ASN A 54 2.77 -7.00 -15.35
CA ASN A 54 4.18 -6.88 -15.72
C ASN A 54 4.42 -5.63 -16.59
N PHE A 55 3.55 -5.37 -17.56
CA PHE A 55 3.62 -4.15 -18.37
C PHE A 55 3.53 -2.88 -17.51
N LEU A 56 2.61 -2.84 -16.55
CA LEU A 56 2.49 -1.70 -15.62
C LEU A 56 3.76 -1.50 -14.78
N ILE A 57 4.42 -2.58 -14.34
CA ILE A 57 5.70 -2.49 -13.62
C ILE A 57 6.79 -1.88 -14.50
N PHE A 58 6.94 -2.34 -15.75
CA PHE A 58 7.93 -1.78 -16.67
C PHE A 58 7.64 -0.33 -17.04
N ALA A 59 6.39 0.00 -17.36
CA ALA A 59 5.98 1.37 -17.64
C ALA A 59 6.23 2.28 -16.43
N GLY A 60 5.87 1.82 -15.22
CA GLY A 60 6.13 2.53 -13.98
C GLY A 60 7.61 2.77 -13.72
N ALA A 61 8.47 1.78 -14.01
CA ALA A 61 9.91 1.90 -13.88
C ALA A 61 10.51 2.94 -14.85
N VAL A 62 10.08 2.93 -16.11
CA VAL A 62 10.51 3.90 -17.12
C VAL A 62 10.12 5.32 -16.69
N VAL A 63 8.86 5.53 -16.30
CA VAL A 63 8.39 6.84 -15.82
C VAL A 63 9.14 7.25 -14.54
N GLY A 64 9.40 6.30 -13.64
CA GLY A 64 10.17 6.55 -12.42
C GLY A 64 11.61 6.95 -12.69
N VAL A 65 12.30 6.32 -13.63
CA VAL A 65 13.67 6.69 -14.04
C VAL A 65 13.67 8.07 -14.70
N ILE A 66 12.75 8.35 -15.63
CA ILE A 66 12.62 9.67 -16.25
C ILE A 66 12.37 10.75 -15.19
N SER A 67 11.45 10.49 -14.26
CA SER A 67 11.18 11.37 -13.13
C SER A 67 12.43 11.59 -12.29
N PHE A 68 13.17 10.53 -11.93
CA PHE A 68 14.40 10.63 -11.14
C PHE A 68 15.47 11.49 -11.83
N LEU A 69 15.70 11.27 -13.12
CA LEU A 69 16.69 12.02 -13.92
C LEU A 69 16.31 13.49 -14.10
N THR A 70 15.02 13.80 -14.25
CA THR A 70 14.55 15.18 -14.44
C THR A 70 14.59 16.01 -13.16
N ARG A 71 14.41 15.38 -11.98
CA ARG A 71 14.40 16.08 -10.68
C ARG A 71 15.05 15.22 -9.59
N PRO A 72 16.38 15.08 -9.49
CA PRO A 72 16.98 14.17 -8.53
C PRO A 72 16.56 14.50 -7.08
N PRO A 73 16.23 13.50 -6.24
CA PRO A 73 15.89 13.73 -4.84
C PRO A 73 17.09 14.28 -4.07
N SER A 74 16.84 15.17 -3.10
CA SER A 74 17.89 15.76 -2.28
C SER A 74 18.61 14.69 -1.44
N GLN A 75 19.83 14.97 -0.94
CA GLN A 75 20.54 14.02 -0.07
C GLN A 75 19.78 13.73 1.24
N ASN A 76 18.94 14.65 1.70
CA ASN A 76 18.19 14.51 2.95
C ASN A 76 16.91 13.66 2.79
N ASP A 77 16.42 13.46 1.55
CA ASP A 77 15.22 12.66 1.26
C ASP A 77 15.53 11.15 1.18
N VAL A 78 15.96 10.58 2.30
CA VAL A 78 16.35 9.15 2.40
C VAL A 78 15.19 8.22 2.01
N SER A 79 13.96 8.53 2.46
CA SER A 79 12.76 7.73 2.17
C SER A 79 12.51 7.59 0.66
N LEU A 80 12.58 8.70 -0.07
CA LEU A 80 12.33 8.74 -1.50
C LEU A 80 13.38 7.93 -2.28
N ARG A 81 14.65 7.91 -1.83
CA ARG A 81 15.70 7.08 -2.45
C ARG A 81 15.54 5.59 -2.15
N VAL A 82 15.14 5.24 -0.92
CA VAL A 82 14.86 3.85 -0.55
C VAL A 82 13.70 3.30 -1.37
N ASP A 83 12.62 4.08 -1.52
CA ASP A 83 11.46 3.69 -2.33
C ASP A 83 11.82 3.55 -3.83
N PHE A 84 12.69 4.42 -4.35
CA PHE A 84 13.20 4.29 -5.72
C PHE A 84 14.01 2.99 -5.90
N THR A 85 14.87 2.67 -4.94
CA THR A 85 15.68 1.45 -4.97
C THR A 85 14.81 0.20 -4.90
N ALA A 86 13.76 0.24 -4.06
CA ALA A 86 12.77 -0.83 -4.00
C ALA A 86 12.03 -1.01 -5.33
N MET A 87 11.66 0.08 -6.01
CA MET A 87 11.07 0.01 -7.35
C MET A 87 12.00 -0.66 -8.35
N GLN A 88 13.29 -0.28 -8.38
CA GLN A 88 14.29 -0.89 -9.26
C GLN A 88 14.46 -2.38 -8.98
N LEU A 89 14.53 -2.78 -7.71
CA LEU A 89 14.62 -4.19 -7.32
C LEU A 89 13.42 -4.98 -7.85
N THR A 90 12.20 -4.47 -7.66
CA THR A 90 10.98 -5.09 -8.19
C THR A 90 11.00 -5.17 -9.72
N THR A 91 11.46 -4.14 -10.43
CA THR A 91 11.61 -4.18 -11.90
C THR A 91 12.62 -5.24 -12.34
N VAL A 92 13.74 -5.39 -11.62
CA VAL A 92 14.74 -6.41 -11.91
C VAL A 92 14.16 -7.83 -11.74
N GLU A 93 13.43 -8.07 -10.65
CA GLU A 93 12.72 -9.33 -10.42
C GLU A 93 11.75 -9.67 -11.56
N HIS A 94 10.92 -8.70 -11.98
CA HIS A 94 9.98 -8.89 -13.11
C HIS A 94 10.68 -8.98 -14.48
N SER A 95 11.84 -8.33 -14.65
CA SER A 95 12.69 -8.46 -15.84
C SER A 95 13.20 -9.90 -15.99
N PHE A 96 13.60 -10.54 -14.90
CA PHE A 96 14.00 -11.95 -14.92
C PHE A 96 12.84 -12.88 -15.31
N LEU A 97 11.63 -12.63 -14.81
CA LEU A 97 10.44 -13.40 -15.19
C LEU A 97 10.08 -13.21 -16.68
N PHE A 98 10.20 -11.99 -17.20
CA PHE A 98 9.96 -11.70 -18.60
C PHE A 98 11.03 -12.32 -19.51
N LEU A 99 12.31 -12.16 -19.16
CA LEU A 99 13.42 -12.79 -19.85
C LEU A 99 13.24 -14.31 -19.89
N PHE A 100 12.81 -14.91 -18.77
CA PHE A 100 12.49 -16.33 -18.72
C PHE A 100 11.36 -16.73 -19.67
N ALA A 101 10.26 -15.97 -19.72
CA ALA A 101 9.16 -16.21 -20.67
C ALA A 101 9.61 -16.09 -22.13
N LEU A 102 10.57 -15.21 -22.42
CA LEU A 102 11.21 -15.11 -23.74
C LEU A 102 12.16 -16.29 -24.01
N MET A 103 12.88 -16.77 -23.00
CA MET A 103 13.82 -17.89 -23.11
C MET A 103 13.11 -19.23 -23.37
N THR A 104 11.97 -19.48 -22.71
CA THR A 104 11.14 -20.66 -22.98
C THR A 104 10.58 -20.64 -24.40
N TYR A 105 10.26 -19.45 -24.93
CA TYR A 105 9.88 -19.28 -26.33
C TYR A 105 11.06 -19.52 -27.30
N CYS A 106 12.27 -19.16 -26.92
CA CYS A 106 13.48 -19.21 -27.78
C CYS A 106 14.36 -20.46 -27.62
N LYS A 107 13.96 -21.50 -26.85
CA LYS A 107 14.77 -22.72 -26.59
C LYS A 107 16.25 -22.42 -26.25
N PHE A 108 16.50 -21.49 -25.34
CA PHE A 108 17.86 -21.21 -24.87
C PHE A 108 17.99 -21.53 -23.38
N GLU A 109 19.02 -22.30 -23.05
CA GLU A 109 19.33 -22.69 -21.68
C GLU A 109 20.27 -21.69 -20.99
N LEU A 110 20.15 -21.66 -19.66
CA LEU A 110 21.12 -21.22 -18.63
C LEU A 110 20.84 -19.87 -17.93
N PHE A 111 20.22 -19.94 -16.73
CA PHE A 111 20.74 -19.48 -15.41
C PHE A 111 19.62 -19.17 -14.38
N PHE A 112 19.80 -19.64 -13.13
CA PHE A 112 19.14 -19.29 -11.83
C PHE A 112 18.60 -20.47 -11.00
N ALA A 113 19.39 -20.88 -9.99
CA ALA A 113 19.42 -22.22 -9.40
C ALA A 113 18.31 -22.65 -8.42
N ILE A 114 17.24 -21.89 -8.18
CA ILE A 114 16.14 -22.32 -7.28
C ILE A 114 14.80 -22.42 -8.02
N ASN A 115 14.50 -21.46 -8.90
CA ASN A 115 13.32 -21.54 -9.77
C ASN A 115 13.56 -22.42 -11.00
N ILE A 116 14.79 -22.52 -11.51
CA ILE A 116 15.11 -23.41 -12.65
C ILE A 116 14.95 -24.89 -12.30
N VAL A 117 15.31 -25.32 -11.09
CA VAL A 117 15.18 -26.74 -10.71
C VAL A 117 13.72 -27.17 -10.77
N GLN A 118 12.81 -26.32 -10.27
CA GLN A 118 11.35 -26.55 -10.37
C GLN A 118 10.90 -26.69 -11.82
N LEU A 119 11.46 -25.87 -12.71
CA LEU A 119 11.12 -25.85 -14.12
C LEU A 119 11.68 -27.05 -14.88
N PHE A 120 12.90 -27.50 -14.57
CA PHE A 120 13.45 -28.75 -15.12
C PHE A 120 12.67 -29.96 -14.64
N PHE A 121 12.35 -30.03 -13.35
CA PHE A 121 11.52 -31.12 -12.81
C PHE A 121 10.16 -31.13 -13.48
N LEU A 122 9.54 -29.96 -13.67
CA LEU A 122 8.27 -29.84 -14.37
C LEU A 122 8.39 -30.24 -15.85
N ALA A 123 9.43 -29.81 -16.56
CA ALA A 123 9.65 -30.16 -17.96
C ALA A 123 9.90 -31.67 -18.13
N PHE A 124 10.80 -32.26 -17.34
CA PHE A 124 11.05 -33.71 -17.37
C PHE A 124 9.81 -34.52 -17.02
N LYS A 125 8.99 -34.01 -16.10
CA LYS A 125 7.73 -34.66 -15.76
C LYS A 125 6.71 -34.56 -16.89
N LEU A 126 6.56 -33.38 -17.51
CA LEU A 126 5.61 -33.16 -18.61
C LEU A 126 6.01 -33.86 -19.91
N ASP A 127 7.30 -34.11 -20.12
CA ASP A 127 7.83 -34.87 -21.27
C ASP A 127 7.85 -36.40 -21.02
N ASP A 128 7.23 -36.87 -19.93
CA ASP A 128 7.20 -38.29 -19.51
C ASP A 128 8.60 -38.95 -19.42
N LEU A 129 9.65 -38.16 -19.15
CA LEU A 129 11.01 -38.66 -19.01
C LEU A 129 11.25 -39.29 -17.62
N VAL A 130 10.37 -38.98 -16.66
CA VAL A 130 10.57 -39.27 -15.24
C VAL A 130 9.25 -39.56 -14.52
N ASP A 131 9.15 -40.73 -13.87
CA ASP A 131 7.95 -41.21 -13.15
C ASP A 131 7.86 -40.71 -11.69
N TRP A 132 8.39 -39.53 -11.38
CA TRP A 132 8.36 -38.99 -10.02
C TRP A 132 6.96 -38.53 -9.62
N SER A 133 6.61 -38.60 -8.34
CA SER A 133 5.40 -37.94 -7.85
C SER A 133 5.50 -36.42 -8.03
N TRP A 134 4.36 -35.77 -8.25
CA TRP A 134 4.23 -34.32 -8.31
C TRP A 134 4.76 -33.67 -7.03
N ALA A 135 4.63 -34.32 -5.87
CA ALA A 135 5.27 -33.86 -4.63
C ALA A 135 6.80 -33.65 -4.78
N VAL A 136 7.49 -34.56 -5.47
CA VAL A 136 8.94 -34.46 -5.74
C VAL A 136 9.24 -33.34 -6.74
N VAL A 137 8.41 -33.24 -7.79
CA VAL A 137 8.53 -32.18 -8.79
C VAL A 137 8.43 -30.80 -8.14
N PHE A 138 7.61 -30.65 -7.11
CA PHE A 138 7.41 -29.38 -6.40
C PHE A 138 8.35 -29.14 -5.19
N ILE A 139 9.39 -29.96 -4.97
CA ILE A 139 10.33 -29.80 -3.84
C ILE A 139 10.92 -28.38 -3.73
N PRO A 140 11.41 -27.74 -4.81
CA PRO A 140 11.94 -26.37 -4.70
C PRO A 140 10.91 -25.37 -4.17
N LEU A 141 9.65 -25.48 -4.61
CA LEU A 141 8.57 -24.63 -4.12
C LEU A 141 8.22 -24.93 -2.66
N TRP A 142 8.27 -26.20 -2.23
CA TRP A 142 8.13 -26.59 -0.81
C TRP A 142 9.19 -25.95 0.08
N VAL A 143 10.45 -25.93 -0.37
CA VAL A 143 11.57 -25.31 0.37
C VAL A 143 11.33 -23.81 0.55
N VAL A 144 10.94 -23.10 -0.52
CA VAL A 144 10.66 -21.66 -0.47
C VAL A 144 9.48 -21.36 0.46
N LEU A 145 8.39 -22.12 0.37
CA LEU A 145 7.20 -21.90 1.20
C LEU A 145 7.43 -22.28 2.67
N SER A 146 8.24 -23.31 2.92
CA SER A 146 8.61 -23.72 4.28
C SER A 146 9.51 -22.67 4.95
N LEU A 147 10.50 -22.14 4.23
CA LEU A 147 11.31 -21.01 4.73
C LEU A 147 10.44 -19.77 5.01
N SER A 148 9.50 -19.48 4.11
CA SER A 148 8.54 -18.39 4.28
C SER A 148 7.64 -18.60 5.50
N ALA A 149 7.23 -19.84 5.77
CA ALA A 149 6.42 -20.20 6.94
C ALA A 149 7.18 -20.00 8.25
N VAL A 150 8.48 -20.32 8.29
CA VAL A 150 9.34 -20.00 9.45
C VAL A 150 9.42 -18.48 9.65
N GLY A 151 9.56 -17.72 8.57
CA GLY A 151 9.53 -16.24 8.61
C GLY A 151 8.21 -15.70 9.16
N VAL A 152 7.08 -16.27 8.75
CA VAL A 152 5.74 -15.93 9.28
C VAL A 152 5.63 -16.25 10.76
N LEU A 153 6.10 -17.43 11.19
CA LEU A 153 6.08 -17.82 12.60
C LEU A 153 6.89 -16.84 13.44
N TYR A 154 8.10 -16.48 12.97
CA TYR A 154 8.92 -15.45 13.60
C TYR A 154 8.19 -14.10 13.67
N ALA A 155 7.58 -13.65 12.57
CA ALA A 155 6.84 -12.40 12.54
C ALA A 155 5.63 -12.41 13.49
N LEU A 156 4.91 -13.54 13.61
CA LEU A 156 3.80 -13.69 14.55
C LEU A 156 4.27 -13.63 15.99
N VAL A 157 5.34 -14.38 16.34
CA VAL A 157 5.94 -14.34 17.69
C VAL A 157 6.40 -12.93 18.03
N LEU A 158 7.14 -12.28 17.11
CA LEU A 158 7.58 -10.90 17.27
C LEU A 158 6.39 -9.96 17.44
N SER A 159 5.32 -10.13 16.67
CA SER A 159 4.12 -9.29 16.81
C SER A 159 3.45 -9.43 18.18
N ILE A 160 3.40 -10.64 18.76
CA ILE A 160 2.84 -10.89 20.09
C ILE A 160 3.72 -10.26 21.17
N VAL A 161 5.04 -10.39 21.06
CA VAL A 161 6.00 -9.79 21.99
C VAL A 161 5.90 -8.27 21.96
N LEU A 162 5.91 -7.68 20.76
CA LEU A 162 5.83 -6.22 20.59
C LEU A 162 4.45 -5.67 20.95
N ALA A 163 3.36 -6.42 20.73
CA ALA A 163 2.02 -6.02 21.15
C ALA A 163 1.89 -5.87 22.67
N ARG A 164 2.65 -6.66 23.44
CA ARG A 164 2.70 -6.59 24.92
C ARG A 164 3.68 -5.54 25.44
N SER A 165 4.61 -5.09 24.60
CA SER A 165 5.60 -4.08 24.99
C SER A 165 4.93 -2.71 25.19
N ARG A 166 5.17 -2.09 26.35
CA ARG A 166 4.65 -0.74 26.66
C ARG A 166 5.53 0.39 26.15
N HIS A 167 6.76 0.08 25.73
CA HIS A 167 7.77 1.05 25.29
C HIS A 167 7.58 1.52 23.83
N LEU A 168 6.80 0.80 23.02
CA LEU A 168 6.55 1.14 21.62
C LEU A 168 5.28 1.96 21.47
N VAL A 169 5.31 2.95 20.58
CA VAL A 169 4.13 3.77 20.21
C VAL A 169 3.03 2.85 19.65
N PRO A 170 1.74 3.06 20.00
CA PRO A 170 0.64 2.20 19.57
C PRO A 170 0.53 1.98 18.06
N SER A 171 0.92 2.96 17.25
CA SER A 171 0.95 2.87 15.78
C SER A 171 1.93 1.81 15.27
N HIS A 172 3.17 1.81 15.77
CA HIS A 172 4.18 0.82 15.40
C HIS A 172 3.77 -0.60 15.81
N ARG A 173 3.14 -0.76 16.97
CA ARG A 173 2.63 -2.08 17.41
C ARG A 173 1.58 -2.63 16.44
N ARG A 174 0.63 -1.78 16.01
CA ARG A 174 -0.39 -2.17 15.02
C ARG A 174 0.24 -2.55 13.69
N GLN A 175 1.22 -1.78 13.21
CA GLN A 175 1.93 -2.05 11.96
C GLN A 175 2.62 -3.43 11.95
N HIS A 176 3.27 -3.82 13.05
CA HIS A 176 3.91 -5.14 13.14
C HIS A 176 2.89 -6.28 13.19
N VAL A 177 1.79 -6.12 13.92
CA VAL A 177 0.70 -7.10 13.98
C VAL A 177 0.04 -7.27 12.62
N THR A 178 -0.27 -6.16 11.94
CA THR A 178 -0.94 -6.22 10.65
C THR A 178 -0.01 -6.78 9.59
N SER A 179 1.27 -6.38 9.57
CA SER A 179 2.28 -6.99 8.70
C SER A 179 2.38 -8.51 8.90
N ALA A 180 2.42 -9.01 10.15
CA ALA A 180 2.46 -10.44 10.42
C ALA A 180 1.20 -11.16 9.91
N LEU A 181 0.02 -10.56 10.08
CA LEU A 181 -1.25 -11.08 9.55
C LEU A 181 -1.25 -11.15 8.01
N PHE A 182 -0.70 -10.14 7.33
CA PHE A 182 -0.57 -10.14 5.86
C PHE A 182 0.28 -11.32 5.38
N HIS A 183 1.46 -11.52 5.98
CA HIS A 183 2.34 -12.62 5.58
C HIS A 183 1.72 -13.98 5.91
N ALA A 184 1.01 -14.11 7.05
CA ALA A 184 0.28 -15.33 7.39
C ALA A 184 -0.86 -15.63 6.42
N CYS A 185 -1.64 -14.61 6.04
CA CYS A 185 -2.74 -14.72 5.08
C CYS A 185 -2.25 -15.14 3.69
N LEU A 186 -1.01 -14.79 3.31
CA LEU A 186 -0.44 -15.24 2.05
C LEU A 186 0.14 -16.66 2.13
N VAL A 187 0.99 -16.94 3.11
CA VAL A 187 1.82 -18.18 3.13
C VAL A 187 1.01 -19.41 3.55
N VAL A 188 0.14 -19.29 4.56
CA VAL A 188 -0.62 -20.45 5.07
C VAL A 188 -1.57 -21.00 3.99
N PRO A 189 -2.40 -20.17 3.31
CA PRO A 189 -3.26 -20.68 2.25
C PRO A 189 -2.50 -21.14 1.00
N ALA A 190 -1.33 -20.54 0.70
CA ALA A 190 -0.46 -21.02 -0.36
C ALA A 190 0.09 -22.43 -0.06
N LEU A 191 0.49 -22.71 1.18
CA LEU A 191 0.89 -24.06 1.61
C LEU A 191 -0.26 -25.06 1.50
N ILE A 192 -1.47 -24.70 1.97
CA ILE A 192 -2.64 -25.57 1.87
C ILE A 192 -2.96 -25.86 0.39
N CYS A 193 -2.95 -24.83 -0.46
CA CYS A 193 -3.15 -24.97 -1.89
C CYS A 193 -2.11 -25.90 -2.53
N MET A 194 -0.84 -25.81 -2.09
CA MET A 194 0.23 -26.69 -2.58
C MET A 194 0.02 -28.14 -2.19
N VAL A 195 -0.34 -28.44 -0.92
CA VAL A 195 -0.68 -29.80 -0.48
C VAL A 195 -1.80 -30.38 -1.34
N LEU A 196 -2.88 -29.63 -1.52
CA LEU A 196 -4.06 -30.06 -2.28
C LEU A 196 -3.74 -30.27 -3.76
N LEU A 197 -2.90 -29.40 -4.35
CA LEU A 197 -2.51 -29.49 -5.74
C LEU A 197 -1.64 -30.71 -6.01
N THR A 198 -0.59 -30.93 -5.20
CA THR A 198 0.27 -32.11 -5.37
C THR A 198 -0.51 -33.40 -5.16
N GLY A 199 -1.38 -33.46 -4.13
CA GLY A 199 -2.20 -34.64 -3.87
C GLY A 199 -3.18 -34.95 -5.02
N LYS A 200 -3.82 -33.93 -5.59
CA LYS A 200 -4.71 -34.13 -6.74
C LYS A 200 -3.96 -34.57 -7.99
N LEU A 201 -2.80 -33.97 -8.28
CA LEU A 201 -2.02 -34.33 -9.47
C LEU A 201 -1.47 -35.76 -9.37
N ASP A 202 -1.02 -36.18 -8.19
CA ASP A 202 -0.59 -37.56 -7.93
C ASP A 202 -1.77 -38.54 -8.07
N ALA A 203 -2.96 -38.22 -7.53
CA ALA A 203 -4.16 -39.05 -7.65
C ALA A 203 -4.63 -39.23 -9.11
N LEU A 204 -4.53 -38.17 -9.93
CA LEU A 204 -4.86 -38.22 -11.36
C LEU A 204 -3.93 -39.14 -12.15
N GLU A 205 -2.66 -39.20 -11.79
CA GLU A 205 -1.65 -39.93 -12.53
C GLU A 205 -1.57 -41.40 -12.10
N TRP A 206 -1.68 -41.68 -10.80
CA TRP A 206 -1.47 -43.03 -10.26
C TRP A 206 -2.76 -43.87 -10.24
N GLY A 207 -3.90 -43.29 -10.61
CA GLY A 207 -5.12 -44.03 -10.97
C GLY A 207 -5.80 -44.78 -9.83
N ASP A 208 -5.40 -44.54 -8.59
CA ASP A 208 -6.18 -44.99 -7.44
C ASP A 208 -7.50 -44.23 -7.44
N ASN A 209 -8.63 -44.92 -7.17
CA ASN A 209 -9.97 -44.31 -7.03
C ASN A 209 -10.05 -43.42 -5.76
N ASP A 210 -9.10 -42.50 -5.62
CA ASP A 210 -8.99 -41.57 -4.53
C ASP A 210 -10.00 -40.44 -4.78
N PRO A 211 -10.89 -40.12 -3.81
CA PRO A 211 -11.80 -38.99 -3.91
C PRO A 211 -11.08 -37.64 -4.17
N ALA A 212 -9.76 -37.56 -3.96
CA ALA A 212 -8.95 -36.42 -4.34
C ALA A 212 -8.92 -36.15 -5.86
N ALA A 213 -9.03 -37.17 -6.72
CA ALA A 213 -9.01 -37.03 -8.18
C ALA A 213 -10.25 -36.29 -8.71
N ASP A 214 -11.42 -36.53 -8.09
CA ASP A 214 -12.72 -35.93 -8.46
C ASP A 214 -12.88 -34.49 -7.98
N MET A 215 -12.00 -34.00 -7.10
CA MET A 215 -12.08 -32.65 -6.57
C MET A 215 -11.82 -31.62 -7.69
N PRO A 216 -12.70 -30.62 -7.92
CA PRO A 216 -12.44 -29.60 -8.94
C PRO A 216 -11.21 -28.75 -8.59
N PHE A 217 -10.44 -28.32 -9.58
CA PHE A 217 -9.29 -27.41 -9.38
C PHE A 217 -9.72 -26.10 -8.71
N THR A 218 -10.96 -25.64 -8.91
CA THR A 218 -11.48 -24.50 -8.13
C THR A 218 -11.48 -24.74 -6.62
N ALA A 219 -11.71 -25.97 -6.16
CA ALA A 219 -11.64 -26.31 -4.73
C ALA A 219 -10.19 -26.41 -4.23
N VAL A 220 -9.28 -26.93 -5.07
CA VAL A 220 -7.84 -26.97 -4.79
C VAL A 220 -7.27 -25.56 -4.57
N PHE A 221 -7.64 -24.60 -5.43
CA PHE A 221 -7.20 -23.21 -5.34
C PHE A 221 -8.05 -22.35 -4.39
N ALA A 222 -9.14 -22.86 -3.81
CA ALA A 222 -10.06 -22.07 -2.98
C ALA A 222 -9.40 -21.38 -1.77
N PRO A 223 -8.50 -22.03 -1.01
CA PRO A 223 -7.82 -21.36 0.11
C PRO A 223 -7.03 -20.13 -0.37
N LEU A 224 -6.33 -20.26 -1.50
CA LEU A 224 -5.55 -19.18 -2.09
C LEU A 224 -6.47 -18.06 -2.61
N LEU A 225 -7.58 -18.40 -3.28
CA LEU A 225 -8.55 -17.41 -3.78
C LEU A 225 -9.18 -16.58 -2.64
N VAL A 226 -9.62 -17.23 -1.56
CA VAL A 226 -10.15 -16.55 -0.37
C VAL A 226 -9.09 -15.63 0.22
N SER A 227 -7.85 -16.11 0.33
CA SER A 227 -6.75 -15.31 0.85
C SER A 227 -6.44 -14.08 -0.02
N LEU A 228 -6.48 -14.22 -1.35
CA LEU A 228 -6.25 -13.12 -2.28
C LEU A 228 -7.37 -12.07 -2.19
N ILE A 229 -8.63 -12.50 -2.02
CA ILE A 229 -9.75 -11.58 -1.75
C ILE A 229 -9.50 -10.82 -0.44
N CYS A 230 -9.10 -11.50 0.63
CA CYS A 230 -8.74 -10.85 1.89
C CYS A 230 -7.58 -9.86 1.71
N LEU A 231 -6.54 -10.21 0.97
CA LEU A 231 -5.39 -9.34 0.70
C LEU A 231 -5.76 -8.11 -0.14
N VAL A 232 -6.65 -8.26 -1.12
CA VAL A 232 -7.22 -7.15 -1.89
C VAL A 232 -7.97 -6.19 -0.96
N LEU A 233 -8.86 -6.69 -0.11
CA LEU A 233 -9.61 -5.86 0.84
C LEU A 233 -8.67 -5.16 1.84
N MET A 234 -7.69 -5.89 2.37
CA MET A 234 -6.73 -5.33 3.33
C MET A 234 -5.83 -4.26 2.69
N SER A 235 -5.55 -4.35 1.39
CA SER A 235 -4.77 -3.34 0.65
C SER A 235 -5.50 -2.00 0.48
N CYS A 236 -6.82 -1.97 0.69
CA CYS A 236 -7.61 -0.73 0.73
C CYS A 236 -7.56 -0.01 2.09
N VAL A 237 -7.16 -0.72 3.14
CA VAL A 237 -7.21 -0.24 4.53
C VAL A 237 -5.81 0.10 5.06
N HIS A 238 -4.78 -0.58 4.56
CA HIS A 238 -3.41 -0.38 5.03
C HIS A 238 -2.62 0.59 4.15
N GLY A 239 -2.53 1.82 4.65
CA GLY A 239 -1.71 2.88 4.06
C GLY A 239 -0.23 2.51 4.06
N GLY A 240 0.52 3.14 3.15
CA GLY A 240 1.94 2.87 2.93
C GLY A 240 2.14 1.95 1.74
N GLY A 241 2.82 2.48 0.73
CA GLY A 241 3.15 1.83 -0.54
C GLY A 241 4.24 2.63 -1.24
N ASN A 242 4.82 2.06 -2.30
CA ASN A 242 5.91 2.72 -3.00
C ASN A 242 5.43 4.03 -3.63
N VAL A 243 6.03 5.14 -3.18
CA VAL A 243 5.71 6.51 -3.59
C VAL A 243 6.10 6.77 -5.06
N TRP A 244 6.92 5.88 -5.64
CA TRP A 244 7.30 5.89 -7.05
C TRP A 244 6.33 5.16 -7.99
N TRP A 245 5.14 4.78 -7.52
CA TRP A 245 4.11 4.26 -8.43
C TRP A 245 3.87 5.26 -9.58
N PHE A 246 4.23 4.88 -10.81
CA PHE A 246 4.26 5.77 -11.99
C PHE A 246 5.02 7.10 -11.79
N GLY A 247 6.09 7.10 -10.99
CA GLY A 247 6.93 8.30 -10.79
C GLY A 247 6.21 9.47 -10.10
N LEU A 248 5.09 9.21 -9.41
CA LEU A 248 4.25 10.21 -8.78
C LEU A 248 4.93 10.99 -7.65
N ARG A 249 5.94 10.42 -6.98
CA ARG A 249 6.66 11.03 -5.84
C ARG A 249 5.78 11.44 -4.66
N GLN A 250 4.52 10.99 -4.68
CA GLN A 250 3.54 11.15 -3.62
C GLN A 250 2.59 9.95 -3.64
N PRO A 251 1.82 9.70 -2.57
CA PRO A 251 0.83 8.62 -2.55
C PRO A 251 -0.17 8.75 -3.71
N PHE A 252 -0.54 7.63 -4.32
CA PHE A 252 -1.42 7.60 -5.50
C PHE A 252 -2.73 8.37 -5.30
N CYS A 253 -3.38 8.22 -4.14
CA CYS A 253 -4.64 8.91 -3.86
C CYS A 253 -4.46 10.43 -3.76
N THR A 254 -3.33 10.90 -3.22
CA THR A 254 -3.00 12.33 -3.20
C THR A 254 -2.84 12.86 -4.62
N ALA A 255 -2.08 12.15 -5.47
CA ALA A 255 -1.94 12.51 -6.87
C ALA A 255 -3.28 12.50 -7.64
N LEU A 256 -4.13 11.51 -7.38
CA LEU A 256 -5.46 11.39 -7.99
C LEU A 256 -6.36 12.57 -7.61
N LEU A 257 -6.33 12.97 -6.33
CA LEU A 257 -7.09 14.13 -5.86
C LEU A 257 -6.55 15.44 -6.45
N ASP A 258 -5.23 15.58 -6.59
CA ASP A 258 -4.65 16.76 -7.23
C ASP A 258 -4.96 16.83 -8.73
N ALA A 259 -5.00 15.69 -9.42
CA ALA A 259 -5.34 15.61 -10.84
C ALA A 259 -6.85 15.85 -11.12
N CYS A 260 -7.72 15.58 -10.15
CA CYS A 260 -9.18 15.67 -10.31
C CYS A 260 -9.81 16.66 -9.30
N PRO A 261 -9.92 17.96 -9.63
CA PRO A 261 -10.48 18.98 -8.74
C PRO A 261 -11.90 18.68 -8.25
N CYS A 262 -12.73 18.04 -9.07
CA CYS A 262 -14.08 17.62 -8.70
C CYS A 262 -14.07 16.54 -7.60
N LEU A 263 -13.14 15.58 -7.69
CA LEU A 263 -12.96 14.55 -6.68
C LEU A 263 -12.34 15.15 -5.41
N LYS A 264 -11.41 16.11 -5.56
CA LYS A 264 -10.86 16.88 -4.44
C LYS A 264 -11.93 17.66 -3.71
N GLN A 265 -12.87 18.30 -4.42
CA GLN A 265 -14.01 18.98 -3.81
C GLN A 265 -14.97 18.00 -3.11
N TYR A 266 -15.23 16.82 -3.67
CA TYR A 266 -16.08 15.81 -3.03
C TYR A 266 -15.43 15.21 -1.78
N ALA A 267 -14.14 14.86 -1.88
CA ALA A 267 -13.34 14.44 -0.73
C ALA A 267 -13.34 15.55 0.31
N ASN A 268 -12.97 16.78 -0.06
CA ASN A 268 -12.96 17.93 0.84
C ASN A 268 -14.33 18.24 1.41
N LYS A 269 -15.45 17.97 0.72
CA LYS A 269 -16.81 18.13 1.26
C LYS A 269 -17.13 17.14 2.39
N LEU A 270 -16.48 15.97 2.42
CA LEU A 270 -16.44 15.09 3.60
C LEU A 270 -15.50 15.61 4.71
N TRP A 271 -14.55 16.50 4.38
CA TRP A 271 -13.56 17.09 5.30
C TRP A 271 -13.88 18.55 5.71
N ASP A 272 -14.90 19.19 5.13
CA ASP A 272 -15.16 20.63 5.28
C ASP A 272 -15.91 20.98 6.57
N MET A 273 -15.96 20.06 7.54
CA MET A 273 -16.73 20.24 8.76
C MET A 273 -15.86 19.81 9.93
N LEU A 274 -14.89 20.65 10.32
CA LEU A 274 -14.39 20.93 11.68
C LEU A 274 -12.85 21.16 11.66
N ASN A 275 -12.42 22.41 11.87
CA ASN A 275 -11.03 22.73 12.20
C ASN A 275 -10.67 22.17 13.60
N PHE A 276 -9.39 22.15 14.01
CA PHE A 276 -8.99 21.60 15.33
C PHE A 276 -9.74 22.22 16.52
N TYR A 277 -10.11 23.50 16.42
CA TYR A 277 -10.86 24.20 17.45
C TYR A 277 -12.34 23.77 17.43
N ASP A 278 -12.94 23.59 16.25
CA ASP A 278 -14.30 23.09 16.13
C ASP A 278 -14.41 21.64 16.64
N ILE A 279 -13.40 20.79 16.39
CA ILE A 279 -13.37 19.40 16.90
C ILE A 279 -13.37 19.37 18.43
N LEU A 280 -12.66 20.32 19.05
CA LEU A 280 -12.65 20.49 20.50
C LEU A 280 -13.81 21.37 21.01
N GLU A 281 -14.70 21.84 20.14
CA GLU A 281 -15.83 22.73 20.45
C GLU A 281 -15.39 24.02 21.18
N VAL A 282 -14.23 24.58 20.80
CA VAL A 282 -13.67 25.82 21.36
C VAL A 282 -13.44 26.88 20.29
N SER A 283 -13.35 28.15 20.69
CA SER A 283 -12.97 29.24 19.79
C SER A 283 -11.47 29.16 19.42
N GLN A 284 -11.09 29.63 18.22
CA GLN A 284 -9.69 29.84 17.84
C GLN A 284 -8.96 30.78 18.83
N THR A 285 -9.69 31.71 19.46
CA THR A 285 -9.17 32.64 20.48
C THR A 285 -9.13 32.04 21.89
N ALA A 286 -9.46 30.76 22.07
CA ALA A 286 -9.51 30.12 23.39
C ALA A 286 -8.15 30.12 24.08
N SER A 287 -8.17 30.32 25.39
CA SER A 287 -6.98 30.25 26.24
C SER A 287 -6.46 28.80 26.32
N ALA A 288 -5.17 28.64 26.65
CA ALA A 288 -4.56 27.31 26.78
C ALA A 288 -5.29 26.43 27.82
N GLU A 289 -5.82 27.03 28.89
CA GLU A 289 -6.59 26.33 29.92
C GLU A 289 -8.00 25.90 29.44
N GLU A 290 -8.61 26.65 28.53
CA GLU A 290 -9.88 26.25 27.89
C GLU A 290 -9.68 25.10 26.92
N ILE A 291 -8.64 25.17 26.08
CA ILE A 291 -8.28 24.08 25.15
C ILE A 291 -7.95 22.81 25.94
N LYS A 292 -7.20 22.94 27.04
CA LYS A 292 -6.86 21.82 27.93
C LYS A 292 -8.11 21.16 28.51
N ARG A 293 -9.03 21.96 29.05
CA ARG A 293 -10.31 21.45 29.60
C ARG A 293 -11.13 20.76 28.51
N ALA A 294 -11.31 21.41 27.36
CA ALA A 294 -12.05 20.86 26.23
C ALA A 294 -11.45 19.55 25.72
N TYR A 295 -10.12 19.44 25.66
CA TYR A 295 -9.44 18.19 25.31
C TYR A 295 -9.74 17.05 26.30
N PHE A 296 -9.65 17.29 27.61
CA PHE A 296 -9.97 16.26 28.61
C PHE A 296 -11.46 15.90 28.62
N ASP A 297 -12.34 16.85 28.31
CA ASP A 297 -13.78 16.62 28.16
C ASP A 297 -14.07 15.77 26.93
N TYR A 298 -13.47 16.10 25.80
CA TYR A 298 -13.56 15.36 24.55
C TYR A 298 -13.04 13.92 24.73
N LEU A 299 -11.85 13.75 25.31
CA LEU A 299 -11.28 12.44 25.66
C LEU A 299 -12.22 11.60 26.54
N ARG A 300 -12.87 12.21 27.53
CA ARG A 300 -13.82 11.53 28.42
C ARG A 300 -15.12 11.11 27.73
N ARG A 301 -15.49 11.73 26.62
CA ARG A 301 -16.64 11.33 25.79
C ARG A 301 -16.29 10.14 24.89
N ILE A 302 -15.07 10.12 24.34
CA ILE A 302 -14.62 9.11 23.38
C ILE A 302 -13.88 7.90 24.01
N HIS A 303 -13.65 7.92 25.33
CA HIS A 303 -12.88 6.88 26.02
C HIS A 303 -13.56 5.49 25.92
N PRO A 304 -12.82 4.43 25.55
CA PRO A 304 -13.40 3.10 25.27
C PRO A 304 -14.07 2.42 26.48
N ASP A 305 -13.70 2.78 27.71
CA ASP A 305 -14.32 2.22 28.93
C ASP A 305 -15.80 2.61 29.12
N LYS A 306 -16.34 3.59 28.39
CA LYS A 306 -17.74 4.03 28.54
C LYS A 306 -18.75 3.26 27.68
N GLY A 307 -18.37 2.14 27.08
CA GLY A 307 -19.32 1.16 26.54
C GLY A 307 -20.02 1.56 25.23
N ALA A 308 -19.46 2.50 24.46
CA ALA A 308 -19.89 2.69 23.07
C ALA A 308 -19.01 1.81 22.17
N GLU A 309 -19.56 0.67 21.75
CA GLU A 309 -19.05 -0.17 20.66
C GLU A 309 -19.11 0.59 19.33
N THR A 310 -18.29 1.62 19.18
CA THR A 310 -18.03 2.26 17.90
C THR A 310 -16.56 2.06 17.59
N GLU A 311 -16.29 1.33 16.52
CA GLU A 311 -14.95 1.04 15.99
C GLU A 311 -14.13 2.31 15.67
N GLY A 312 -14.72 3.52 15.80
CA GLY A 312 -14.06 4.82 15.74
C GLY A 312 -13.47 5.37 17.06
N SER A 313 -13.61 4.69 18.20
CA SER A 313 -13.12 5.20 19.51
C SER A 313 -11.59 5.31 19.56
N SER A 314 -10.86 4.36 18.96
CA SER A 314 -9.40 4.44 18.93
C SER A 314 -8.89 5.57 18.04
N GLU A 315 -9.56 5.84 16.92
CA GLU A 315 -9.10 6.83 15.94
C GLU A 315 -9.42 8.25 16.39
N SER A 316 -10.62 8.46 16.94
CA SER A 316 -10.99 9.71 17.60
C SER A 316 -10.05 10.04 18.77
N VAL A 317 -9.62 9.05 19.54
CA VAL A 317 -8.61 9.25 20.60
C VAL A 317 -7.25 9.63 20.01
N THR A 318 -6.81 8.98 18.94
CA THR A 318 -5.55 9.37 18.28
C THR A 318 -5.60 10.77 17.67
N LEU A 319 -6.74 11.13 17.06
CA LEU A 319 -6.99 12.46 16.51
C LEU A 319 -7.02 13.51 17.62
N ALA A 320 -7.72 13.26 18.72
CA ALA A 320 -7.73 14.13 19.90
C ALA A 320 -6.31 14.35 20.44
N THR A 321 -5.53 13.27 20.56
CA THR A 321 -4.16 13.33 21.07
C THR A 321 -3.26 14.14 20.14
N TYR A 322 -3.43 13.98 18.81
CA TYR A 322 -2.71 14.77 17.81
C TYR A 322 -3.10 16.25 17.88
N ILE A 323 -4.39 16.57 17.89
CA ILE A 323 -4.89 17.95 18.03
C ILE A 323 -4.29 18.61 19.28
N TRP A 324 -4.35 17.91 20.42
CA TRP A 324 -3.76 18.40 21.66
C TRP A 324 -2.24 18.59 21.56
N SER A 325 -1.53 17.70 20.89
CA SER A 325 -0.07 17.84 20.69
C SER A 325 0.32 19.08 19.89
N VAL A 326 -0.58 19.57 19.04
CA VAL A 326 -0.42 20.81 18.25
C VAL A 326 -0.87 22.02 19.07
N LEU A 327 -2.10 22.02 19.61
CA LEU A 327 -2.67 23.18 20.28
C LEU A 327 -2.11 23.48 21.67
N LYS A 328 -1.51 22.48 22.34
CA LYS A 328 -0.85 22.66 23.64
C LYS A 328 0.43 23.47 23.53
N ASP A 329 1.17 23.32 22.43
CA ASP A 329 2.46 23.97 22.22
C ASP A 329 2.23 25.34 21.56
N PRO A 330 2.67 26.46 22.16
CA PRO A 330 2.45 27.79 21.60
C PRO A 330 3.08 28.01 20.22
N GLY A 331 4.20 27.36 19.92
CA GLY A 331 4.88 27.44 18.63
C GLY A 331 4.08 26.70 17.55
N LYS A 332 3.73 25.43 17.82
CA LYS A 332 2.95 24.61 16.89
C LYS A 332 1.53 25.12 16.68
N ARG A 333 0.91 25.66 17.73
CA ARG A 333 -0.39 26.33 17.63
C ARG A 333 -0.30 27.53 16.68
N ARG A 334 0.76 28.33 16.78
CA ARG A 334 0.97 29.48 15.91
C ARG A 334 1.16 29.07 14.45
N GLU A 335 1.97 28.04 14.19
CA GLU A 335 2.14 27.47 12.84
C GLU A 335 0.81 26.97 12.27
N TYR A 336 0.01 26.27 13.09
CA TYR A 336 -1.31 25.81 12.69
C TYR A 336 -2.27 26.98 12.43
N ASP A 337 -2.24 28.04 13.24
CA ASP A 337 -3.07 29.23 13.04
C ASP A 337 -2.67 29.99 11.76
N TYR A 338 -1.38 30.05 11.42
CA TYR A 338 -0.91 30.59 10.14
C TYR A 338 -1.44 29.77 8.98
N TRP A 339 -1.27 28.44 9.04
CA TRP A 339 -1.78 27.53 8.02
C TRP A 339 -3.30 27.66 7.86
N LEU A 340 -4.05 27.73 8.96
CA LEU A 340 -5.51 27.85 8.96
C LEU A 340 -5.95 29.17 8.30
N ARG A 341 -5.30 30.28 8.66
CA ARG A 341 -5.53 31.59 8.04
C ARG A 341 -5.24 31.56 6.53
N GLU A 342 -4.17 30.88 6.13
CA GLU A 342 -3.84 30.71 4.71
C GLU A 342 -4.92 29.92 3.97
N GLN A 343 -5.41 28.81 4.55
CA GLN A 343 -6.50 28.02 3.96
C GLN A 343 -7.78 28.84 3.83
N GLU A 344 -8.16 29.61 4.86
CA GLU A 344 -9.31 30.52 4.83
C GLU A 344 -9.14 31.61 3.76
N TYR A 345 -7.94 32.17 3.62
CA TYR A 345 -7.64 33.18 2.60
C TYR A 345 -7.73 32.60 1.19
N ARG A 346 -7.14 31.41 0.97
CA ARG A 346 -7.24 30.66 -0.30
C ARG A 346 -8.69 30.34 -0.65
N LYS A 347 -9.50 29.92 0.33
CA LYS A 347 -10.93 29.59 0.16
C LYS A 347 -11.77 30.82 -0.18
N ASN A 348 -11.49 31.96 0.45
CA ASN A 348 -12.30 33.16 0.32
C ASN A 348 -11.89 34.07 -0.84
N LYS A 349 -10.62 34.07 -1.28
CA LYS A 349 -10.11 35.07 -2.22
C LYS A 349 -9.35 34.55 -3.44
N GLY A 350 -8.90 33.29 -3.49
CA GLY A 350 -8.11 32.77 -4.63
C GLY A 350 -6.81 33.57 -4.88
N THR A 351 -6.15 33.35 -6.02
CA THR A 351 -4.97 34.13 -6.45
C THR A 351 -5.45 35.51 -6.94
N ILE A 352 -5.17 36.58 -6.19
CA ILE A 352 -5.91 37.83 -6.37
C ILE A 352 -5.34 38.73 -7.47
N VAL A 353 -4.02 38.76 -7.76
CA VAL A 353 -3.51 39.83 -8.65
C VAL A 353 -2.38 39.42 -9.61
N GLU A 354 -1.21 38.97 -9.15
CA GLU A 354 -0.02 38.82 -10.03
C GLU A 354 1.02 37.89 -9.39
N ARG A 355 1.77 37.12 -10.20
CA ARG A 355 2.94 36.36 -9.74
C ARG A 355 4.14 37.29 -9.80
N ILE A 356 4.73 37.60 -8.64
CA ILE A 356 5.95 38.40 -8.55
C ILE A 356 7.13 37.44 -8.60
N GLU A 357 7.99 37.59 -9.60
CA GLU A 357 9.27 36.87 -9.68
C GLU A 357 10.30 37.68 -8.88
N LEU A 358 10.75 37.14 -7.74
CA LEU A 358 11.78 37.77 -6.92
C LEU A 358 13.13 37.58 -7.62
N ALA A 359 13.85 38.66 -7.92
CA ALA A 359 15.21 38.60 -8.45
C ALA A 359 16.20 38.26 -7.33
N GLU A 360 17.20 37.41 -7.62
CA GLU A 360 18.32 37.07 -6.71
C GLU A 360 19.30 38.27 -6.54
N ASP A 361 18.81 39.45 -6.16
CA ASP A 361 19.70 40.56 -5.81
C ASP A 361 20.10 40.47 -4.33
N ASP A 362 21.39 40.68 -4.03
CA ASP A 362 22.04 40.47 -2.73
C ASP A 362 21.59 41.45 -1.62
N SER A 363 20.50 42.20 -1.83
CA SER A 363 19.95 43.13 -0.85
C SER A 363 18.86 42.47 0.00
N GLU A 364 19.25 41.82 1.09
CA GLU A 364 18.32 41.42 2.15
C GLU A 364 17.94 42.63 3.03
N PRO A 365 16.65 42.85 3.37
CA PRO A 365 15.44 42.11 2.98
C PRO A 365 14.83 42.58 1.64
N ILE A 366 14.05 41.69 0.98
CA ILE A 366 13.36 42.00 -0.28
C ILE A 366 12.15 42.89 0.00
N GLU A 367 12.20 44.13 -0.47
CA GLU A 367 11.10 45.10 -0.34
C GLU A 367 10.30 45.22 -1.65
N GLU A 368 9.02 44.83 -1.62
CA GLU A 368 8.11 44.95 -2.77
C GLU A 368 7.01 45.98 -2.49
N PRO A 369 6.92 47.08 -3.27
CA PRO A 369 5.90 48.12 -3.06
C PRO A 369 4.51 47.63 -3.47
N CYS A 370 3.52 47.81 -2.59
CA CYS A 370 2.11 47.55 -2.87
C CYS A 370 1.47 48.77 -3.53
N ARG A 371 0.52 48.54 -4.46
CA ARG A 371 -0.22 49.61 -5.16
C ARG A 371 -1.03 50.54 -4.24
N CYS A 372 -1.28 50.14 -2.98
CA CYS A 372 -1.93 50.99 -1.98
C CYS A 372 -0.99 51.98 -1.28
N GLY A 373 0.31 51.92 -1.54
CA GLY A 373 1.34 52.75 -0.89
C GLY A 373 2.06 52.06 0.28
N ASP A 374 1.62 50.87 0.69
CA ASP A 374 2.34 50.02 1.65
C ASP A 374 3.48 49.24 0.97
N ARG A 375 4.27 48.49 1.73
CA ARG A 375 5.36 47.64 1.23
C ARG A 375 5.31 46.26 1.88
N TYR A 376 5.59 45.23 1.09
CA TYR A 376 5.90 43.89 1.59
C TYR A 376 7.41 43.83 1.83
N VAL A 377 7.80 43.40 3.03
CA VAL A 377 9.21 43.18 3.37
C VAL A 377 9.33 41.70 3.66
N ILE A 378 10.12 41.00 2.87
CA ILE A 378 10.33 39.55 3.00
C ILE A 378 11.79 39.33 3.34
N SER A 379 12.04 38.76 4.52
CA SER A 379 13.39 38.40 4.95
C SER A 379 13.81 37.03 4.41
N ALA A 380 15.11 36.77 4.29
CA ALA A 380 15.63 35.49 3.83
C ALA A 380 15.30 34.32 4.77
N GLU A 381 14.93 34.59 6.02
CA GLU A 381 14.43 33.57 6.96
C GLU A 381 12.96 33.18 6.71
N GLU A 382 12.22 33.99 5.93
CA GLU A 382 10.79 33.80 5.64
C GLU A 382 10.53 33.17 4.24
N VAL A 383 11.56 33.11 3.38
CA VAL A 383 11.55 32.43 2.07
C VAL A 383 12.08 31.01 2.22
#